data_AF-A0A2V1CFM8-F1
#
_entry.id   AF-A0A2V1CFM8-F1
#
_cell.length_a   1.000
_cell.length_b   1.000
_cell.length_c   1.000
_cell.angle_alpha   90.00
_cell.angle_beta   90.00
_cell.angle_gamma   90.00
#
_symmetry.space_group_name_H-M   'P 1'
#
loop_
_entity.id
_entity.type
_entity.pdbx_description
1 polymer ?
#
loop_
_entity_poly.entity_id
_entity_poly.type
_entity_poly.pdbx_seq_one_letter_code
_entity_poly.pdbx_strand_id
1 'polypeptide(L)'
;MSSEIPDKAEVKKASISYAVDWGKSPLPPTLLATLITALHARPFQPLPMLFPPVLLFSTYLNLSSYKVDSAGLTAAWSGLYLLLARRRKVAGSSFSSRIGNKFGARGMTRGSAMVLAGANVLGCGVTYVFGRRSAEERRAP
;
A
#
# COMPACT_ATOMS: atom_id res chain seq x y z
N MET A 1 -16.39 -32.55 17.77
CA MET A 1 -16.02 -31.50 16.80
C MET A 1 -14.60 -31.10 17.14
N SER A 2 -13.62 -31.85 16.64
CA SER A 2 -12.21 -31.67 16.98
C SER A 2 -11.70 -30.37 16.38
N SER A 3 -11.20 -29.47 17.21
CA SER A 3 -10.50 -28.27 16.80
C SER A 3 -9.13 -28.65 16.23
N GLU A 4 -9.06 -28.92 14.93
CA GLU A 4 -7.79 -29.03 14.22
C GLU A 4 -7.14 -27.65 14.18
N ILE A 5 -6.06 -27.49 14.94
CA ILE A 5 -5.22 -26.30 14.86
C ILE A 5 -4.58 -26.34 13.47
N PRO A 6 -4.80 -25.34 12.60
CA PRO A 6 -4.33 -25.39 11.22
C PRO A 6 -2.80 -25.48 11.18
N ASP A 7 -2.29 -26.36 10.31
CA ASP A 7 -0.85 -26.58 10.17
C ASP A 7 -0.13 -25.28 9.74
N LYS A 8 1.08 -25.08 10.25
CA LYS A 8 1.87 -23.86 10.01
C LYS A 8 2.12 -23.64 8.52
N ALA A 9 2.19 -24.69 7.70
CA ALA A 9 2.40 -24.57 6.27
C ALA A 9 1.14 -24.07 5.54
N GLU A 10 -0.06 -24.51 5.96
CA GLU A 10 -1.32 -24.05 5.39
C GLU A 10 -1.58 -22.57 5.70
N VAL A 11 -1.33 -22.15 6.93
CA VAL A 11 -1.46 -20.75 7.34
C VAL A 11 -0.53 -19.84 6.52
N LYS A 12 0.71 -20.29 6.23
CA LYS A 12 1.65 -19.56 5.37
C LYS A 12 1.14 -19.44 3.93
N LYS A 13 0.64 -20.53 3.34
CA LYS A 13 0.10 -20.52 1.97
C LYS A 13 -1.12 -19.60 1.87
N ALA A 14 -2.03 -19.68 2.83
CA ALA A 14 -3.21 -18.81 2.89
C ALA A 14 -2.82 -17.32 3.00
N SER A 15 -1.84 -16.99 3.85
CA SER A 15 -1.35 -15.62 4.02
C SER A 15 -0.72 -15.06 2.74
N ILE A 16 0.06 -15.88 2.04
CA ILE A 16 0.67 -15.50 0.76
C ILE A 16 -0.41 -15.34 -0.32
N SER A 17 -1.39 -16.24 -0.38
CA SER A 17 -2.52 -16.13 -1.33
C SER A 17 -3.29 -14.83 -1.12
N TYR A 18 -3.60 -14.50 0.14
CA TYR A 18 -4.30 -13.26 0.47
C TYR A 18 -3.51 -12.02 0.07
N ALA A 19 -2.20 -12.00 0.32
CA ALA A 19 -1.32 -10.92 -0.15
C ALA A 19 -1.32 -10.82 -1.68
N VAL A 20 -1.35 -11.97 -2.37
CA VAL A 20 -1.41 -12.03 -3.82
C VAL A 20 -2.75 -11.49 -4.36
N ASP A 21 -3.85 -11.83 -3.71
CA ASP A 21 -5.18 -11.36 -4.11
C ASP A 21 -5.35 -9.87 -3.82
N TRP A 22 -4.80 -9.39 -2.71
CA TRP A 22 -4.74 -7.96 -2.39
C TRP A 22 -4.06 -7.16 -3.50
N GLY A 23 -2.85 -7.56 -3.90
CA GLY A 23 -2.10 -6.81 -4.92
C GLY A 23 -2.66 -6.94 -6.34
N LYS A 24 -3.44 -7.99 -6.64
CA LYS A 24 -4.14 -8.14 -7.92
C LYS A 24 -5.40 -7.29 -8.02
N SER A 25 -5.90 -6.75 -6.91
CA SER A 25 -7.09 -5.92 -6.90
C SER A 25 -6.77 -4.44 -7.23
N PRO A 26 -7.73 -3.68 -7.76
CA PRO A 26 -7.59 -2.23 -8.00
C PRO A 26 -7.81 -1.38 -6.74
N LEU A 27 -8.20 -1.98 -5.62
CA LEU A 27 -8.53 -1.30 -4.36
C LEU A 27 -7.32 -0.71 -3.61
N PRO A 28 -6.17 -1.39 -3.49
CA PRO A 28 -5.00 -0.87 -2.77
C PRO A 28 -4.54 0.52 -3.26
N PRO A 29 -4.37 0.76 -4.57
CA PRO A 29 -3.94 2.07 -5.05
C PRO A 29 -5.04 3.14 -4.95
N THR A 30 -6.32 2.81 -5.15
CA THR A 30 -7.43 3.77 -5.05
C THR A 30 -7.66 4.25 -3.62
N LEU A 31 -7.63 3.33 -2.65
CA LEU A 31 -7.75 3.68 -1.23
C LEU A 31 -6.60 4.59 -0.80
N LEU A 32 -5.37 4.27 -1.23
CA LEU A 32 -4.21 5.10 -0.92
C LEU A 32 -4.31 6.48 -1.57
N ALA A 33 -4.70 6.56 -2.84
CA ALA A 33 -4.94 7.82 -3.54
C ALA A 33 -5.98 8.69 -2.83
N THR A 34 -7.05 8.07 -2.31
CA THR A 34 -8.12 8.74 -1.57
C THR A 34 -7.61 9.32 -0.26
N LEU A 35 -6.85 8.53 0.51
CA LEU A 35 -6.26 8.99 1.77
C LEU A 35 -5.22 10.09 1.56
N ILE A 36 -4.38 9.99 0.53
CA ILE A 36 -3.40 11.05 0.22
C ILE A 36 -4.12 12.34 -0.17
N THR A 37 -5.15 12.25 -1.01
CA THR A 37 -5.96 13.42 -1.40
C THR A 37 -6.64 14.03 -0.19
N ALA A 38 -7.28 13.24 0.66
CA ALA A 38 -7.91 13.72 1.89
C ALA A 38 -6.92 14.44 2.82
N LEU A 39 -5.67 13.98 2.88
CA LEU A 39 -4.65 14.54 3.75
C LEU A 39 -3.97 15.80 3.19
N HIS A 40 -3.85 15.91 1.86
CA HIS A 40 -3.02 16.93 1.21
C HIS A 40 -3.77 17.86 0.25
N ALA A 41 -5.09 17.70 0.09
CA ALA A 41 -5.91 18.64 -0.67
C ALA A 41 -6.09 19.97 0.08
N ARG A 42 -6.11 19.93 1.42
CA ARG A 42 -6.18 21.13 2.27
C ARG A 42 -5.30 20.96 3.51
N PRO A 43 -4.27 21.80 3.75
CA PRO A 43 -3.69 22.76 2.80
C PRO A 43 -3.05 22.02 1.61
N PHE A 44 -3.12 22.61 0.42
CA PHE A 44 -2.62 21.97 -0.81
C PHE A 44 -1.10 21.79 -0.74
N GLN A 45 -0.63 20.54 -0.86
CA GLN A 45 0.78 20.22 -0.92
C GLN A 45 1.11 19.57 -2.27
N PRO A 46 1.85 20.23 -3.17
CA PRO A 46 2.04 19.74 -4.54
C PRO A 46 2.81 18.42 -4.58
N LEU A 47 3.83 18.26 -3.72
CA LEU A 47 4.69 17.06 -3.73
C LEU A 47 3.92 15.77 -3.40
N PRO A 48 3.14 15.68 -2.30
CA PRO A 48 2.25 14.54 -2.06
C PRO A 48 1.11 14.41 -3.06
N MET A 49 0.70 15.49 -3.74
CA MET A 49 -0.40 15.46 -4.71
C MET A 49 -0.02 14.82 -6.06
N LEU A 50 1.26 14.50 -6.28
CA LEU A 50 1.70 13.71 -7.43
C LEU A 50 1.38 12.21 -7.28
N PHE A 51 1.17 11.72 -6.04
CA PHE A 51 0.91 10.30 -5.80
C PHE A 51 -0.48 9.83 -6.27
N PRO A 52 -1.59 10.55 -5.99
CA PRO A 52 -2.92 10.14 -6.42
C PRO A 52 -3.07 9.87 -7.93
N PRO A 53 -2.62 10.74 -8.86
CA PRO A 53 -2.80 10.46 -10.29
C PRO A 53 -2.04 9.20 -10.74
N VAL A 54 -0.86 8.93 -10.17
CA VAL A 54 -0.08 7.72 -10.53
C VAL A 54 -0.70 6.45 -9.93
N LEU A 55 -1.27 6.54 -8.74
CA LEU A 55 -2.00 5.42 -8.12
C LEU A 55 -3.31 5.13 -8.85
N LEU A 56 -4.04 6.16 -9.27
CA LEU A 56 -5.23 6.01 -10.12
C LEU A 56 -4.85 5.41 -11.48
N PHE A 57 -3.70 5.79 -12.06
CA PHE A 57 -3.18 5.14 -13.25
C PHE A 57 -2.86 3.65 -13.02
N SER A 58 -2.30 3.30 -11.86
CA SER A 58 -2.07 1.90 -11.48
C SER A 58 -3.39 1.12 -11.40
N THR A 59 -4.46 1.78 -10.96
CA THR A 59 -5.83 1.23 -10.95
C THR A 59 -6.33 0.95 -12.36
N TYR A 60 -6.13 1.91 -13.28
CA TYR A 60 -6.48 1.75 -14.69
C TYR A 60 -5.74 0.55 -15.31
N LEU A 61 -4.43 0.43 -15.08
CA LEU A 61 -3.64 -0.71 -15.55
C LEU A 61 -4.16 -2.05 -15.00
N ASN A 62 -4.58 -2.08 -13.74
CA ASN A 62 -5.16 -3.27 -13.13
C ASN A 62 -6.46 -3.69 -13.85
N LEU A 63 -7.33 -2.72 -14.16
CA LEU A 63 -8.56 -2.94 -14.94
C LEU A 63 -8.28 -3.35 -16.38
N SER A 64 -7.21 -2.81 -17.00
CA SER A 64 -6.73 -3.19 -18.33
C SER A 64 -5.98 -4.54 -18.38
N SER A 65 -6.15 -5.40 -17.38
CA SER A 65 -5.53 -6.72 -17.24
C SER A 65 -4.01 -6.74 -16.95
N TYR A 66 -3.36 -5.59 -16.77
CA TYR A 66 -1.95 -5.50 -16.35
C TYR A 66 -1.80 -5.60 -14.83
N LYS A 67 -2.27 -6.72 -14.25
CA LYS A 67 -2.35 -6.92 -12.79
C LYS A 67 -0.99 -7.00 -12.10
N VAL A 68 0.01 -7.60 -12.73
CA VAL A 68 1.36 -7.74 -12.15
C VAL A 68 2.10 -6.40 -12.18
N ASP A 69 2.04 -5.67 -13.30
CA ASP A 69 2.73 -4.39 -13.46
C ASP A 69 2.06 -3.28 -12.64
N SER A 70 0.73 -3.25 -12.58
CA SER A 70 0.00 -2.35 -11.67
C SER A 70 0.35 -2.59 -10.20
N ALA A 71 0.55 -3.85 -9.80
CA ALA A 71 0.99 -4.15 -8.45
C ALA A 71 2.43 -3.67 -8.19
N GLY A 72 3.34 -3.86 -9.14
CA GLY A 72 4.70 -3.34 -9.05
C GLY A 72 4.74 -1.81 -8.90
N LEU A 73 3.97 -1.09 -9.71
CA LEU A 73 3.81 0.36 -9.61
C LEU A 73 3.23 0.79 -8.26
N THR A 74 2.17 0.11 -7.82
CA THR A 74 1.53 0.39 -6.52
C THR A 74 2.51 0.16 -5.37
N ALA A 75 3.30 -0.92 -5.38
CA ALA A 75 4.31 -1.20 -4.37
C ALA A 75 5.40 -0.11 -4.33
N ALA A 76 5.94 0.26 -5.49
CA ALA A 76 6.99 1.27 -5.61
C ALA A 76 6.53 2.65 -5.11
N TRP A 77 5.37 3.11 -5.57
CA TRP A 77 4.83 4.42 -5.19
C TRP A 77 4.33 4.47 -3.74
N SER A 78 3.81 3.37 -3.21
CA SER A 78 3.48 3.25 -1.79
C SER A 78 4.73 3.29 -0.92
N GLY A 79 5.81 2.63 -1.34
CA GLY A 79 7.11 2.67 -0.67
C GLY A 79 7.72 4.06 -0.68
N LEU A 80 7.67 4.75 -1.82
CA LEU A 80 8.13 6.13 -1.93
C LEU A 80 7.33 7.07 -1.02
N TYR A 81 6.00 6.92 -0.97
CA TYR A 81 5.17 7.70 -0.05
C TYR A 81 5.57 7.45 1.41
N LEU A 82 5.84 6.20 1.79
CA LEU A 82 6.23 5.83 3.15
C LEU A 82 7.60 6.44 3.52
N LEU A 83 8.57 6.43 2.59
CA LEU A 83 9.87 7.08 2.77
C LEU A 83 9.72 8.60 3.00
N LEU A 84 8.90 9.27 2.19
CA LEU A 84 8.64 10.71 2.35
C LEU A 84 7.87 11.02 3.64
N ALA A 85 6.86 10.21 3.97
CA ALA A 85 6.02 10.38 5.15
C ALA A 85 6.82 10.16 6.45
N ARG A 86 7.82 9.28 6.43
CA ARG A 86 8.76 9.06 7.54
C ARG A 86 9.74 10.23 7.70
N ARG A 87 10.17 10.85 6.60
CA ARG A 87 11.17 11.94 6.63
C ARG A 87 10.63 13.25 7.23
N ARG A 88 9.31 13.47 7.27
CA ARG A 88 8.72 14.66 7.92
C ARG A 88 8.99 14.65 9.43
N LYS A 89 10.02 15.40 9.86
CA LYS A 89 10.23 15.76 11.27
C LYS A 89 8.98 16.49 11.79
N VAL A 90 8.41 16.02 12.89
CA VAL A 90 7.27 16.69 13.54
C VAL A 90 7.79 17.98 14.17
N ALA A 91 7.64 19.10 13.45
CA ALA A 91 7.96 20.43 13.91
C ALA A 91 6.98 20.83 15.02
N GLY A 92 7.46 20.83 16.27
CA GLY A 92 6.72 21.20 17.47
C GLY A 92 7.59 21.00 18.70
N SER A 93 7.79 22.06 19.49
CA SER A 93 8.76 22.14 20.59
C SER A 93 8.30 21.46 21.89
N SER A 94 7.05 20.99 21.98
CA SER A 94 6.50 20.36 23.19
C SER A 94 5.92 18.97 22.94
N PHE A 95 6.20 18.04 23.86
CA PHE A 95 5.77 16.64 23.84
C PHE A 95 4.23 16.50 23.80
N SER A 96 3.51 17.40 24.47
CA SER A 96 2.03 17.44 24.49
C SER A 96 1.45 17.79 23.11
N SER A 97 2.01 18.79 22.42
CA SER A 97 1.58 19.18 21.07
C SER A 97 1.85 18.08 20.03
N ARG A 98 2.96 17.34 20.21
CA ARG A 98 3.31 16.18 19.37
C ARG A 98 2.36 15.00 19.56
N ILE A 99 1.77 14.82 20.75
CA ILE A 99 0.75 13.80 21.03
C ILE A 99 -0.62 14.25 20.51
N GLY A 100 -1.04 15.49 20.80
CA GLY A 100 -2.33 16.03 20.33
C GLY A 100 -2.46 16.03 18.80
N ASN A 101 -1.41 16.40 18.06
CA ASN A 101 -1.42 16.35 16.60
C ASN A 101 -1.44 14.93 16.02
N LYS A 102 -1.02 13.91 16.78
CA LYS A 102 -1.05 12.50 16.35
C LYS A 102 -2.42 11.85 16.56
N PHE A 103 -3.17 12.28 17.57
CA PHE A 103 -4.52 11.77 17.88
C PHE A 103 -5.66 12.58 17.25
N GLY A 104 -5.38 13.70 16.57
CA GLY A 104 -6.39 14.41 15.77
C GLY A 104 -6.75 13.68 14.46
N ALA A 105 -7.85 14.10 13.82
CA ALA A 105 -8.33 13.51 12.55
C ALA A 105 -7.24 13.45 11.46
N ARG A 106 -6.35 14.46 11.40
CA ARG A 106 -5.18 14.48 10.51
C ARG A 106 -4.09 13.48 10.88
N GLY A 107 -3.88 13.25 12.18
CA GLY A 107 -2.91 12.27 12.68
C GLY A 107 -3.36 10.85 12.38
N MET A 108 -4.65 10.55 12.59
CA MET A 108 -5.24 9.25 12.29
C MET A 108 -5.24 8.94 10.80
N THR A 109 -5.72 9.88 9.96
CA THR A 109 -5.69 9.71 8.48
C THR A 109 -4.26 9.54 7.95
N ARG A 110 -3.28 10.26 8.49
CA ARG A 110 -1.87 10.06 8.16
C ARG A 110 -1.36 8.68 8.60
N GLY A 111 -1.71 8.24 9.80
CA GLY A 111 -1.40 6.90 10.30
C GLY A 111 -1.96 5.83 9.39
N SER A 112 -3.25 5.90 9.06
CA SER A 112 -3.92 4.98 8.13
C SER A 112 -3.26 4.97 6.75
N ALA A 113 -2.91 6.15 6.21
CA ALA A 113 -2.21 6.24 4.92
C ALA A 113 -0.84 5.55 4.96
N MET A 114 -0.08 5.71 6.05
CA MET A 114 1.23 5.06 6.21
C MET A 114 1.12 3.55 6.41
N VAL A 115 0.13 3.09 7.19
CA VAL A 115 -0.15 1.65 7.38
C VAL A 115 -0.57 1.01 6.07
N LEU A 116 -1.50 1.63 5.34
CA LEU A 116 -1.95 1.17 4.04
C LEU A 116 -0.80 1.15 3.03
N ALA A 117 0.05 2.19 3.02
CA ALA A 117 1.24 2.21 2.17
C ALA A 117 2.19 1.05 2.48
N GLY A 118 2.40 0.73 3.76
CA GLY A 118 3.19 -0.43 4.17
C GLY A 118 2.56 -1.75 3.73
N ALA A 119 1.24 -1.90 3.92
CA ALA A 119 0.50 -3.07 3.47
C ALA A 119 0.56 -3.24 1.94
N ASN A 120 0.49 -2.15 1.19
CA ASN A 120 0.62 -2.15 -0.27
C ASN A 120 2.02 -2.53 -0.73
N VAL A 121 3.08 -2.05 -0.06
CA VAL A 121 4.46 -2.47 -0.36
C VAL A 121 4.61 -3.98 -0.19
N LEU A 122 4.10 -4.53 0.91
CA LEU A 122 4.21 -5.96 1.19
C LEU A 122 3.32 -6.79 0.25
N GLY A 123 2.03 -6.49 0.18
CA GLY A 123 1.07 -7.24 -0.63
C GLY A 123 1.34 -7.11 -2.13
N CYS A 124 1.46 -5.88 -2.64
CA CYS A 124 1.73 -5.64 -4.05
C CYS A 124 3.18 -5.99 -4.46
N GLY A 125 4.12 -5.98 -3.51
CA GLY A 125 5.48 -6.46 -3.73
C GLY A 125 5.53 -7.99 -3.87
N VAL A 126 4.81 -8.70 -2.99
CA VAL A 126 4.64 -10.17 -3.07
C VAL A 126 3.97 -10.55 -4.39
N THR A 127 2.87 -9.91 -4.80
CA THR A 127 2.26 -10.19 -6.12
C THR A 127 3.21 -9.96 -7.28
N TYR A 128 4.03 -8.92 -7.23
CA TYR A 128 4.96 -8.62 -8.32
C TYR A 128 6.00 -9.74 -8.45
N VAL A 129 6.61 -10.15 -7.34
CA VAL A 129 7.62 -11.22 -7.32
C VAL A 129 7.02 -12.56 -7.75
N PHE A 130 5.90 -12.97 -7.15
CA PHE A 130 5.26 -14.24 -7.49
C PHE A 130 4.66 -14.23 -8.91
N GLY A 131 4.11 -13.09 -9.34
CA GLY A 131 3.57 -12.92 -10.70
C GLY A 131 4.64 -13.03 -11.77
N ARG A 132 5.83 -12.45 -11.56
CA ARG A 132 6.97 -12.59 -12.47
C ARG A 132 7.49 -14.02 -12.52
N ARG A 133 7.63 -14.68 -11.37
CA ARG A 133 8.07 -16.09 -11.30
C ARG A 133 7.16 -17.02 -12.09
N SER A 134 5.84 -16.89 -11.94
CA SER A 134 4.88 -17.71 -12.71
C SER A 134 4.88 -17.40 -14.22
N ALA A 135 5.23 -16.18 -14.63
CA ALA A 135 5.36 -15.83 -16.04
C ALA A 135 6.64 -16.43 -16.66
N GLU A 136 7.73 -16.49 -15.88
CA GLU A 136 9.00 -17.09 -16.27
C GLU A 136 8.91 -18.61 -16.38
N GLU A 137 8.24 -19.28 -15.42
CA GLU A 137 8.03 -20.73 -15.42
C GLU A 137 7.17 -21.20 -16.60
N ARG A 138 6.15 -20.43 -17.02
CA ARG A 138 5.37 -20.72 -18.24
C ARG A 138 6.15 -20.52 -19.54
N ARG A 139 7.25 -19.77 -19.49
CA ARG A 139 8.08 -19.45 -20.66
C ARG A 139 9.31 -20.34 -20.78
N ALA A 140 9.62 -21.11 -19.72
CA ALA A 140 10.63 -22.15 -19.77
C ALA A 140 10.15 -23.30 -20.69
N PRO A 141 11.04 -23.85 -21.54
CA PRO A 141 10.70 -24.89 -22.53
C PRO A 141 10.36 -26.24 -21.90
#